data_AF-A0A438GCB7-F1
#
_entry.id   AF-A0A438GCB7-F1
#
_cell.length_a   1.000
_cell.length_b   1.000
_cell.length_c   1.000
_cell.angle_alpha   90.00
_cell.angle_beta   90.00
_cell.angle_gamma   90.00
#
_symmetry.space_group_name_H-M   'P 1'
#
loop_
_entity.id
_entity.type
_entity.pdbx_description
1 polymer ?
#
loop_
_entity_poly.entity_id
_entity_poly.type
_entity_poly.pdbx_seq_one_letter_code
_entity_poly.pdbx_strand_id
1 'polypeptide(L)'
;MANDRARRNFLSKIRVNGVTLSSIEDIKDSVCRTYQSLISEFGDWRPSINGLNFKELGEGVASSLEVLFSEEEIFVALSSCCGDKSPGPDDFSMAF
;
A
#
# COMPACT_ATOMS: atom_id res chain seq x y z
N MET A 1 17.02 -21.90 -3.73
CA MET A 1 17.06 -21.10 -2.48
C MET A 1 15.70 -20.47 -2.12
N ALA A 2 14.61 -21.25 -2.16
CA ALA A 2 13.26 -20.80 -1.74
C ALA A 2 12.90 -21.32 -0.33
N ASN A 3 13.47 -22.47 0.07
CA ASN A 3 13.13 -23.16 1.30
C ASN A 3 13.64 -22.42 2.56
N ASP A 4 14.79 -21.75 2.49
CA ASP A 4 15.31 -20.95 3.62
C ASP A 4 14.47 -19.70 3.91
N ARG A 5 13.78 -19.17 2.89
CA ARG A 5 12.84 -18.06 3.04
C ARG A 5 11.52 -18.55 3.64
N ALA A 6 11.04 -19.72 3.23
CA ALA A 6 9.86 -20.35 3.81
C ALA A 6 10.06 -20.69 5.30
N ARG A 7 11.23 -21.22 5.67
CA ARG A 7 11.57 -21.53 7.07
C ARG A 7 11.67 -20.27 7.95
N ARG A 8 12.17 -19.16 7.41
CA ARG A 8 12.22 -17.87 8.13
C ARG A 8 10.84 -17.26 8.40
N ASN A 9 9.88 -17.49 7.52
CA ASN A 9 8.51 -16.97 7.66
C ASN A 9 7.57 -17.93 8.41
N PHE A 10 8.07 -19.09 8.86
CA PHE A 10 7.27 -20.05 9.61
C PHE A 10 7.19 -19.66 11.08
N LEU A 11 5.98 -19.33 11.54
CA LEU A 11 5.70 -19.06 12.95
C LEU A 11 5.30 -20.36 13.66
N SER A 12 6.25 -20.99 14.36
CA SER A 12 5.98 -22.21 15.12
C SER A 12 5.29 -21.96 16.45
N LYS A 13 5.51 -20.79 17.06
CA LYS A 13 4.96 -20.37 18.36
C LYS A 13 4.88 -18.85 18.43
N ILE A 14 3.88 -18.32 19.12
CA ILE A 14 3.76 -16.88 19.45
C ILE A 14 3.41 -16.71 20.92
N ARG A 15 3.67 -15.53 21.50
CA ARG A 15 3.31 -15.21 22.89
C ARG A 15 2.36 -14.02 22.93
N VAL A 16 1.21 -14.20 23.56
CA VAL A 16 0.10 -13.23 23.61
C VAL A 16 -0.37 -13.15 25.06
N ASN A 17 -0.35 -11.95 25.65
CA ASN A 17 -0.74 -11.72 27.05
C ASN A 17 -0.08 -12.68 28.06
N GLY A 18 1.19 -13.03 27.84
CA GLY A 18 1.94 -13.96 28.69
C GLY A 18 1.73 -15.45 28.40
N VAL A 19 0.72 -15.82 27.58
CA VAL A 19 0.45 -17.21 27.18
C VAL A 19 1.19 -17.53 25.87
N THR A 20 1.81 -18.71 25.80
CA THR A 20 2.47 -19.19 24.58
C THR A 20 1.52 -20.08 23.79
N LEU A 21 1.28 -19.73 22.53
CA LEU A 21 0.44 -20.47 21.58
C LEU A 21 1.34 -21.20 20.57
N SER A 22 0.99 -22.45 20.26
CA SER A 22 1.73 -23.29 19.30
C SER A 22 0.85 -23.99 18.28
N SER A 23 -0.48 -23.98 18.47
CA SER A 23 -1.42 -24.47 17.46
C SER A 23 -1.47 -23.48 16.29
N ILE A 24 -1.53 -23.99 15.06
CA ILE A 24 -1.61 -23.14 13.86
C ILE A 24 -2.92 -22.33 13.86
N GLU A 25 -4.01 -22.95 14.31
CA GLU A 25 -5.32 -22.31 14.45
C GLU A 25 -5.24 -21.14 15.44
N ASP A 26 -4.68 -21.37 16.63
CA ASP A 26 -4.54 -20.33 17.66
C ASP A 26 -3.61 -19.20 17.22
N ILE A 27 -2.52 -19.54 16.51
CA ILE A 27 -1.57 -18.56 15.96
C ILE A 27 -2.29 -17.67 14.94
N LYS A 28 -3.00 -18.26 13.98
CA LYS A 28 -3.75 -17.50 12.96
C LYS A 28 -4.79 -16.60 13.60
N ASP A 29 -5.60 -17.17 14.49
CA ASP A 29 -6.71 -16.48 15.11
C ASP A 29 -6.24 -15.31 15.98
N SER A 30 -5.16 -15.52 16.75
CA SER A 30 -4.55 -14.44 17.51
C SER A 30 -3.95 -13.36 16.62
N VAL A 31 -3.21 -13.72 15.56
CA VAL A 31 -2.61 -12.74 14.66
C VAL A 31 -3.71 -11.89 14.01
N CYS A 32 -4.76 -12.52 13.48
CA CYS A 32 -5.89 -11.82 12.89
C CYS A 32 -6.53 -10.83 13.88
N ARG A 33 -6.84 -11.27 15.10
CA ARG A 33 -7.44 -10.40 16.13
C ARG A 33 -6.53 -9.24 16.54
N THR A 34 -5.23 -9.50 16.70
CA THR A 34 -4.27 -8.44 17.05
C THR A 34 -4.19 -7.38 15.96
N TYR A 35 -4.06 -7.77 14.69
CA TYR A 35 -4.03 -6.81 13.58
C TYR A 35 -5.36 -6.11 13.38
N GLN A 36 -6.49 -6.83 13.53
CA GLN A 36 -7.80 -6.20 13.51
C GLN A 36 -7.90 -5.11 14.58
N SER A 37 -7.49 -5.39 15.81
CA SER A 37 -7.49 -4.37 16.88
C SER A 37 -6.51 -3.23 16.63
N LEU A 38 -5.35 -3.51 16.03
CA LEU A 38 -4.32 -2.51 15.75
C LEU A 38 -4.74 -1.54 14.63
N ILE A 39 -5.40 -2.07 13.60
CA ILE A 39 -5.82 -1.32 12.42
C ILE A 39 -7.21 -0.70 12.62
N SER A 40 -7.99 -1.23 13.57
CA SER A 40 -9.28 -0.64 13.93
C SER A 40 -9.07 0.77 14.49
N GLU A 41 -9.74 1.72 13.85
CA GLU A 41 -9.72 3.11 14.27
C GLU A 41 -10.67 3.30 15.45
N PHE A 42 -10.15 3.71 16.61
CA PHE A 42 -11.01 4.28 17.65
C PHE A 42 -11.46 5.66 17.14
N GLY A 43 -12.74 5.79 16.81
CA GLY A 43 -13.30 6.93 16.05
C GLY A 43 -13.10 8.31 16.66
N ASP A 44 -12.66 8.41 17.92
CA ASP A 44 -12.61 9.66 18.68
C ASP A 44 -11.34 10.49 18.46
N TRP A 45 -10.24 9.92 17.96
CA TRP A 45 -8.98 10.68 17.80
C TRP A 45 -8.87 11.39 16.44
N ARG A 46 -9.65 10.98 15.44
CA ARG A 46 -9.52 11.53 14.09
C ARG A 46 -10.10 12.93 14.04
N PRO A 47 -9.30 13.95 13.66
CA PRO A 47 -9.84 15.27 13.39
C PRO A 47 -10.96 15.17 12.35
N SER A 48 -12.13 15.72 12.66
CA SER A 48 -13.21 15.78 11.70
C SER A 48 -12.86 16.81 10.63
N ILE A 49 -13.09 16.45 9.36
CA ILE A 49 -13.07 17.41 8.25
C ILE A 49 -14.44 18.06 8.03
N ASN A 50 -15.45 17.70 8.83
CA ASN A 50 -16.78 18.28 8.73
C ASN A 50 -16.73 19.77 9.07
N GLY A 51 -17.39 20.59 8.26
CA GLY A 51 -17.41 22.05 8.45
C GLY A 51 -16.15 22.77 7.98
N LEU A 52 -15.14 22.04 7.46
CA LEU A 52 -14.04 22.67 6.73
C LEU A 52 -14.50 23.04 5.33
N ASN A 53 -14.23 24.28 4.93
CA ASN A 53 -14.42 24.73 3.56
C ASN A 53 -13.15 24.42 2.76
N PHE A 54 -13.21 23.43 1.89
CA PHE A 54 -12.14 23.17 0.93
C PHE A 54 -12.32 24.07 -0.29
N LYS A 55 -11.21 24.46 -0.92
CA LYS A 55 -11.28 25.08 -2.24
C LYS A 55 -11.68 24.01 -3.24
N GLU A 56 -12.80 24.23 -3.91
CA GLU A 56 -13.27 23.37 -4.98
C GLU A 56 -12.86 23.95 -6.33
N LEU A 57 -12.60 23.05 -7.28
CA LEU A 57 -12.40 23.46 -8.66
C LEU A 57 -13.77 23.84 -9.25
N GLY A 58 -13.80 24.86 -10.10
CA GLY A 58 -15.02 25.18 -10.85
C GLY A 58 -15.39 24.01 -11.78
N GLU A 59 -16.69 23.84 -12.03
CA GLU A 59 -17.26 22.72 -12.79
C GLU A 59 -16.53 22.44 -14.11
N GLY A 60 -16.18 23.49 -14.87
CA GLY A 60 -15.46 23.33 -16.14
C GLY A 60 -14.06 22.76 -15.98
N VAL A 61 -13.32 23.22 -14.95
CA VAL A 61 -11.97 22.69 -14.67
C VAL A 61 -12.07 21.26 -14.14
N ALA A 62 -13.01 20.99 -13.24
CA ALA A 62 -13.26 19.64 -12.74
C ALA A 62 -13.59 18.67 -13.88
N SER A 63 -14.53 19.04 -14.75
CA SER A 63 -14.93 18.22 -15.91
C SER A 63 -13.76 18.00 -16.87
N SER A 64 -12.89 19.00 -17.06
CA SER A 64 -11.72 18.86 -17.95
C SER A 64 -10.70 17.84 -17.43
N LEU A 65 -10.64 17.58 -16.13
CA LEU A 65 -9.75 16.58 -15.52
C LEU A 65 -10.31 15.15 -15.61
N GLU A 66 -11.60 14.99 -15.91
CA GLU A 66 -12.26 13.68 -16.04
C GLU A 66 -12.32 13.17 -17.49
N VAL A 67 -11.84 13.97 -18.45
CA VAL A 67 -11.78 13.57 -19.86
C VAL A 67 -10.74 12.47 -20.06
N LEU A 68 -11.00 11.57 -21.01
CA LEU A 68 -10.04 10.54 -21.41
C LEU A 68 -8.76 11.17 -21.96
N PHE A 69 -7.62 10.56 -21.64
CA PHE A 69 -6.35 10.93 -22.24
C PHE A 69 -6.35 10.64 -23.74
N SER A 70 -5.77 11.56 -24.51
CA SER A 70 -5.43 11.34 -25.91
C SER A 70 -4.21 10.43 -26.05
N GLU A 71 -4.07 9.80 -27.21
CA GLU A 71 -2.90 8.96 -27.52
C GLU A 71 -1.61 9.78 -27.47
N GLU A 72 -1.66 11.02 -27.95
CA GLU A 72 -0.55 11.96 -27.93
C GLU A 72 -0.11 12.32 -26.50
N GLU A 73 -1.06 12.60 -25.60
CA GLU A 73 -0.74 12.85 -24.18
C GLU A 73 -0.09 11.64 -23.52
N ILE A 74 -0.61 10.43 -23.80
CA ILE A 74 -0.03 9.18 -23.29
C ILE A 74 1.39 9.02 -23.82
N PHE A 75 1.62 9.26 -25.12
CA PHE A 75 2.94 9.14 -25.73
C PHE A 75 3.93 10.17 -25.16
N VAL A 76 3.49 11.41 -24.94
CA VAL A 76 4.30 12.46 -24.30
C VAL A 76 4.61 12.11 -22.83
N ALA A 77 3.64 11.60 -22.08
CA ALA A 77 3.84 11.16 -20.69
C ALA A 77 4.84 9.99 -20.61
N LEU A 78 4.73 9.02 -21.51
CA LEU A 78 5.65 7.87 -21.57
C LEU A 78 7.05 8.29 -22.00
N SER A 79 7.18 9.17 -22.99
CA SER A 79 8.48 9.65 -23.46
C SER A 79 9.17 10.62 -22.49
N SER A 80 8.39 11.34 -21.66
CA SER A 80 8.91 12.20 -20.59
C SER A 80 9.20 11.46 -19.29
N CYS A 81 8.80 10.19 -19.15
CA CYS A 81 9.29 9.34 -18.08
C CYS A 81 10.79 9.08 -18.29
N CYS A 82 11.64 9.93 -17.71
CA CYS A 82 13.08 9.69 -17.68
C CYS A 82 13.37 8.27 -17.17
N GLY A 83 14.22 7.54 -17.90
CA GLY A 83 14.76 6.23 -17.50
C GLY A 83 15.71 6.28 -16.30
N ASP A 84 15.53 7.24 -15.38
CA ASP A 84 16.28 7.45 -14.13
C ASP A 84 16.12 6.30 -13.13
N LYS A 85 15.30 5.30 -13.45
CA LYS A 85 15.20 4.06 -12.68
C LYS A 85 16.61 3.55 -12.37
N SER A 86 16.88 3.34 -11.08
CA SER A 86 18.06 2.62 -10.61
C SER A 86 18.29 1.41 -11.52
N PRO A 87 19.53 1.15 -11.99
CA PRO A 87 19.82 -0.03 -12.78
C PRO A 87 19.26 -1.26 -12.07
N GLY A 88 18.64 -2.14 -12.85
CA GLY A 88 18.20 -3.43 -12.33
C GLY A 88 19.41 -4.22 -11.80
N PRO A 89 19.19 -5.36 -11.14
CA PRO A 89 20.26 -6.27 -10.72
C PRO A 89 21.17 -6.77 -11.87
N ASP A 90 20.78 -6.48 -13.12
CA ASP A 90 21.43 -6.81 -14.37
C ASP A 90 22.24 -5.64 -14.95
N ASP A 91 22.37 -4.50 -14.25
CA ASP A 91 23.10 -3.29 -14.65
C ASP A 91 22.60 -2.60 -15.93
N PHE A 92 21.43 -2.97 -16.45
CA PHE A 92 20.81 -2.29 -17.58
C PHE A 92 19.86 -1.18 -17.10
N SER A 93 20.02 0.03 -17.65
CA SER A 93 18.96 1.04 -17.56
C SER A 93 17.94 0.76 -18.66
N MET A 94 16.65 0.67 -18.30
CA MET A 94 15.55 0.64 -19.27
C MET A 94 15.30 2.04 -19.86
N ALA A 95 16.36 2.74 -20.25
CA ALA A 95 16.23 3.83 -21.19
C ALA A 95 15.98 3.19 -22.56
N PHE A 96 14.81 3.46 -23.13
CA PHE A 96 14.56 3.20 -24.54
C PHE A 96 15.42 4.11 -25.42
#